data_AF-A0A318BDB2-F1
#
_entry.id   AF-A0A318BDB2-F1
#
_cell.length_a   1.000
_cell.length_b   1.000
_cell.length_c   1.000
_cell.angle_alpha   90.00
_cell.angle_beta   90.00
_cell.angle_gamma   90.00
#
_symmetry.space_group_name_H-M   'P 1'
#
loop_
_entity.id
_entity.type
_entity.pdbx_description
1 polymer ?
#
loop_
_entity_poly.entity_id
_entity_poly.type
_entity_poly.pdbx_seq_one_letter_code
_entity_poly.pdbx_strand_id
1 'polypeptide(L)'
;MPAIAAHKLQIIRTLVETAPDAALRSLELALANAGGQGALATVRAMVEDETADRYVRNTILSPIAPLCQPRPEGLPQFPRRALALLWKALKVEAPRQVAEGAARCNPWDLDNGAPDVFNELCKMAARGLRAAERPDYEAIAQICDADELADYLDLSVIVRNALPRLSEWVSRMSGERAAAARLAYRDACAISDDAGPRMFEMLAAHLPEPWRILRVISAVMDRPNDRYLASSEVKEFGERMLADIEASIEHVRGFDLDGGEASGRSAAASAQRIAHQLTEFEQAVDVAKDGPWGKRLAKFKQAAAQAAETRMNAADKELGLALPLRPISMMGKMGGGKGVPKLEEAPDAILVRRATSALAFIEDLRPCAAQAGYGSTRAKALEKLNQRLDQYIEDSLHVARTGEGGDPQVARAYLEIAAAYIAHTRDEKTAEIVRRRAVAAMAA
;
A
#
# COMPACT_ATOMS: atom_id res chain seq x y z
N MET A 1 32.57 18.75 34.43
CA MET A 1 31.71 18.48 33.26
C MET A 1 30.27 18.48 33.75
N PRO A 2 29.38 19.35 33.22
CA PRO A 2 28.09 19.58 33.85
C PRO A 2 27.16 18.39 33.62
N ALA A 3 26.72 17.75 34.72
CA ALA A 3 25.65 16.78 34.69
C ALA A 3 24.35 17.46 34.22
N ILE A 4 23.51 16.74 33.46
CA ILE A 4 22.19 17.25 33.09
C ILE A 4 21.36 17.37 34.38
N ALA A 5 20.76 18.54 34.62
CA ALA A 5 19.87 18.74 35.77
C ALA A 5 18.67 17.76 35.72
N ALA A 6 18.26 17.22 36.87
CA ALA A 6 17.23 16.18 36.98
C ALA A 6 15.91 16.54 36.26
N HIS A 7 15.49 17.80 36.33
CA HIS A 7 14.30 18.27 35.60
C HIS A 7 14.45 18.16 34.07
N LYS A 8 15.63 18.51 33.52
CA LYS A 8 15.90 18.39 32.09
C LYS A 8 15.97 16.93 31.65
N LEU A 9 16.53 16.04 32.47
CA LEU A 9 16.49 14.59 32.23
C LEU A 9 15.05 14.06 32.19
N GLN A 10 14.17 14.53 33.08
CA GLN A 10 12.75 14.13 33.07
C GLN A 10 12.01 14.59 31.80
N ILE A 11 12.28 15.81 31.33
CA ILE A 11 11.73 16.30 30.06
C ILE A 11 12.21 15.43 28.90
N ILE A 12 13.51 15.15 28.83
CA ILE A 12 14.09 14.30 27.77
C ILE A 12 13.47 12.89 27.82
N ARG A 13 13.33 12.29 29.00
CA ARG A 13 12.67 10.99 29.17
C ARG A 13 11.23 11.00 28.63
N THR A 14 10.46 12.03 28.99
CA THR A 14 9.07 12.17 28.50
C THR A 14 9.02 12.31 26.97
N LEU A 15 9.96 13.03 26.38
CA LEU A 15 10.07 13.17 24.92
C LEU A 15 10.44 11.84 24.24
N VAL A 16 11.36 11.07 24.82
CA VAL A 16 11.76 9.75 24.31
C VAL A 16 10.59 8.75 24.40
N GLU A 17 9.90 8.69 25.53
CA GLU A 17 8.72 7.82 25.73
C GLU A 17 7.56 8.15 24.78
N THR A 18 7.41 9.41 24.38
CA THR A 18 6.32 9.86 23.48
C THR A 18 6.73 9.91 22.00
N ALA A 19 8.01 9.76 21.68
CA ALA A 19 8.50 9.79 20.30
C ALA A 19 8.00 8.58 19.48
N PRO A 20 7.67 8.76 18.19
CA PRO A 20 7.37 7.65 17.30
C PRO A 20 8.62 6.82 16.99
N ASP A 21 8.45 5.52 16.67
CA ASP A 21 9.57 4.58 16.45
C ASP A 21 10.53 5.02 15.33
N ALA A 22 10.04 5.76 14.32
CA ALA A 22 10.89 6.34 13.27
C ALA A 22 11.84 7.42 13.85
N ALA A 23 11.33 8.28 14.73
CA ALA A 23 12.14 9.30 15.38
C ALA A 23 13.14 8.69 16.36
N LEU A 24 12.76 7.64 17.10
CA LEU A 24 13.70 6.91 17.96
C LEU A 24 14.85 6.29 17.17
N ARG A 25 14.57 5.65 16.03
CA ARG A 25 15.61 5.12 15.14
C ARG A 25 16.53 6.21 14.59
N SER A 26 15.98 7.37 14.21
CA SER A 26 16.80 8.51 13.79
C SER A 26 17.67 9.04 14.95
N LEU A 27 17.14 9.08 16.17
CA LEU A 27 17.89 9.48 17.37
C LEU A 27 18.99 8.48 17.72
N GLU A 28 18.72 7.19 17.64
CA GLU A 28 19.69 6.11 17.85
C GLU A 28 20.86 6.22 16.85
N LEU A 29 20.54 6.37 15.55
CA LEU A 29 21.54 6.59 14.50
C LEU A 29 22.36 7.87 14.72
N ALA A 30 21.71 8.96 15.11
CA ALA A 30 22.38 10.24 15.38
C ALA A 30 23.30 10.19 16.62
N LEU A 31 22.92 9.39 17.63
CA LEU A 31 23.65 9.24 18.88
C LEU A 31 24.67 8.09 18.86
N ALA A 32 24.71 7.27 17.80
CA ALA A 32 25.63 6.15 17.67
C ALA A 32 27.12 6.56 17.80
N ASN A 33 27.47 7.74 17.32
CA ASN A 33 28.82 8.32 17.39
C ASN A 33 29.07 9.22 18.60
N ALA A 34 28.08 9.39 19.50
CA ALA A 34 28.28 10.13 20.74
C ALA A 34 29.27 9.36 21.63
N GLY A 35 30.36 10.03 22.03
CA GLY A 35 31.39 9.44 22.90
C GLY A 35 30.82 8.94 24.24
N GLY A 36 31.47 7.95 24.84
CA GLY A 36 30.95 7.20 26.01
C GLY A 36 30.86 7.95 27.34
N GLN A 37 31.07 9.27 27.39
CA GLN A 37 30.97 10.07 28.62
C GLN A 37 30.19 11.37 28.42
N GLY A 38 29.44 11.78 29.44
CA GLY A 38 28.76 13.08 29.51
C GLY A 38 27.26 13.04 29.21
N ALA A 39 26.68 14.23 29.04
CA ALA A 39 25.25 14.45 28.85
C ALA A 39 24.65 13.65 27.67
N LEU A 40 25.35 13.62 26.53
CA LEU A 40 24.91 12.88 25.34
C LEU A 40 24.95 11.36 25.54
N ALA A 41 25.90 10.84 26.32
CA ALA A 41 25.94 9.42 26.68
C ALA A 41 24.74 9.02 27.54
N THR A 42 24.28 9.91 28.43
CA THR A 42 23.07 9.67 29.24
C THR A 42 21.81 9.66 28.37
N VAL A 43 21.70 10.57 27.40
CA VAL A 43 20.56 10.59 26.45
C VAL A 43 20.59 9.36 25.53
N ARG A 44 21.78 8.97 25.05
CA ARG A 44 21.99 7.75 24.28
C ARG A 44 21.50 6.52 25.05
N ALA A 45 21.92 6.35 26.30
CA ALA A 45 21.47 5.24 27.14
C ALA A 45 19.94 5.22 27.31
N MET A 46 19.29 6.38 27.50
CA MET A 46 17.82 6.44 27.56
C MET A 46 17.15 6.01 26.25
N VAL A 47 17.70 6.39 25.10
CA VAL A 47 17.17 6.01 23.79
C VAL A 47 17.40 4.51 23.54
N GLU A 48 18.58 3.97 23.89
CA GLU A 48 18.88 2.54 23.79
C GLU A 48 17.96 1.71 24.70
N ASP A 49 17.75 2.13 25.95
CA ASP A 49 16.83 1.48 26.89
C ASP A 49 15.38 1.49 26.39
N GLU A 50 14.89 2.63 25.88
CA GLU A 50 13.54 2.73 25.32
C GLU A 50 13.38 1.88 24.06
N THR A 51 14.37 1.90 23.15
CA THR A 51 14.37 1.07 21.94
C THR A 51 14.35 -0.41 22.29
N ALA A 52 15.15 -0.83 23.28
CA ALA A 52 15.17 -2.20 23.77
C ALA A 52 13.84 -2.60 24.42
N ASP A 53 13.26 -1.75 25.28
CA ASP A 53 11.96 -1.99 25.92
C ASP A 53 10.84 -2.14 24.87
N ARG A 54 10.83 -1.28 23.84
CA ARG A 54 9.89 -1.39 22.71
C ARG A 54 10.12 -2.62 21.86
N TYR A 55 11.37 -3.01 21.64
CA TYR A 55 11.70 -4.23 20.92
C TYR A 55 11.15 -5.47 21.64
N VAL A 56 11.40 -5.59 22.95
CA VAL A 56 10.88 -6.70 23.78
C VAL A 56 9.36 -6.69 23.78
N ARG A 57 8.73 -5.54 24.03
CA ARG A 57 7.27 -5.37 23.99
C ARG A 57 6.69 -5.84 22.66
N ASN A 58 7.22 -5.33 21.54
CA ASN A 58 6.68 -5.61 20.21
C ASN A 58 6.95 -7.07 19.79
N THR A 59 8.01 -7.70 20.31
CA THR A 59 8.30 -9.12 20.10
C THR A 59 7.30 -10.00 20.84
N ILE A 60 7.08 -9.73 22.13
CA ILE A 60 6.14 -10.46 22.97
C ILE A 60 4.71 -10.23 22.49
N LEU A 61 4.30 -8.99 22.27
CA LEU A 61 2.94 -8.65 21.81
C LEU A 61 2.79 -8.70 20.29
N SER A 62 3.73 -9.34 19.58
CA SER A 62 3.72 -9.42 18.12
C SER A 62 2.41 -9.93 17.52
N PRO A 63 1.66 -10.89 18.12
CA PRO A 63 0.40 -11.35 17.53
C PRO A 63 -0.64 -10.23 17.36
N ILE A 64 -0.73 -9.32 18.32
CA ILE A 64 -1.72 -8.22 18.34
C ILE A 64 -1.15 -6.89 17.83
N ALA A 65 0.18 -6.77 17.71
CA ALA A 65 0.82 -5.48 17.42
C ALA A 65 0.30 -4.80 16.13
N PRO A 66 0.04 -5.52 15.01
CA PRO A 66 -0.52 -4.89 13.82
C PRO A 66 -1.97 -4.40 13.97
N LEU A 67 -2.74 -4.93 14.93
CA LEU A 67 -4.09 -4.42 15.23
C LEU A 67 -4.02 -3.06 15.94
N CYS A 68 -2.89 -2.70 16.54
CA CYS A 68 -2.68 -1.40 17.16
C CYS A 68 -2.11 -0.35 16.19
N GLN A 69 -2.06 -0.65 14.89
CA GLN A 69 -1.65 0.30 13.83
C GLN A 69 -2.88 0.85 13.09
N PRO A 70 -2.76 1.98 12.37
CA PRO A 70 -3.86 2.49 11.56
C PRO A 70 -4.27 1.46 10.51
N ARG A 71 -5.57 1.18 10.44
CA ARG A 71 -6.17 0.23 9.52
C ARG A 71 -7.37 0.87 8.82
N PRO A 72 -7.78 0.36 7.65
CA PRO A 72 -9.05 0.75 7.04
C PRO A 72 -10.22 0.66 8.02
N GLU A 73 -11.17 1.58 7.88
CA GLU A 73 -12.39 1.61 8.68
C GLU A 73 -13.16 0.28 8.56
N GLY A 74 -13.75 -0.18 9.67
CA GLY A 74 -14.47 -1.45 9.73
C GLY A 74 -13.60 -2.70 9.93
N LEU A 75 -12.26 -2.57 10.00
CA LEU A 75 -11.39 -3.63 10.47
C LEU A 75 -11.18 -3.54 11.99
N PRO A 76 -10.95 -4.67 12.69
CA PRO A 76 -10.53 -4.65 14.08
C PRO A 76 -9.26 -3.83 14.23
N GLN A 77 -9.32 -2.84 15.12
CA GLN A 77 -8.20 -1.95 15.42
C GLN A 77 -8.28 -1.47 16.86
N PHE A 78 -7.11 -1.33 17.47
CA PHE A 78 -6.96 -0.81 18.83
C PHE A 78 -6.10 0.46 18.81
N PRO A 79 -6.26 1.36 19.80
CA PRO A 79 -5.40 2.53 19.92
C PRO A 79 -3.93 2.14 20.03
N ARG A 80 -3.04 2.84 19.32
CA ARG A 80 -1.58 2.64 19.39
C ARG A 80 -1.02 2.57 20.81
N ARG A 81 -1.62 3.36 21.72
CA ARG A 81 -1.20 3.45 23.13
C ARG A 81 -1.57 2.21 23.95
N ALA A 82 -2.48 1.35 23.48
CA ALA A 82 -2.88 0.13 24.18
C ALA A 82 -1.68 -0.79 24.44
N LEU A 83 -0.78 -1.00 23.46
CA LEU A 83 0.43 -1.82 23.65
C LEU A 83 1.33 -1.29 24.76
N ALA A 84 1.52 0.04 24.83
CA ALA A 84 2.37 0.66 25.83
C ALA A 84 1.76 0.52 27.24
N LEU A 85 0.44 0.67 27.37
CA LEU A 85 -0.26 0.49 28.63
C LEU A 85 -0.26 -0.98 29.07
N LEU A 86 -0.50 -1.93 28.16
CA LEU A 86 -0.40 -3.36 28.44
C LEU A 86 0.99 -3.73 28.94
N TRP A 87 2.02 -3.23 28.27
CA TRP A 87 3.40 -3.49 28.65
C TRP A 87 3.73 -2.91 30.03
N LYS A 88 3.29 -1.68 30.30
CA LYS A 88 3.46 -1.05 31.60
C LYS A 88 2.77 -1.86 32.71
N ALA A 89 1.54 -2.31 32.48
CA ALA A 89 0.80 -3.14 33.43
C ALA A 89 1.54 -4.47 33.71
N LEU A 90 2.01 -5.15 32.66
CA LEU A 90 2.79 -6.40 32.77
C LEU A 90 4.10 -6.22 33.53
N LYS A 91 4.80 -5.09 33.36
CA LYS A 91 6.03 -4.80 34.11
C LYS A 91 5.80 -4.72 35.62
N VAL A 92 4.61 -4.28 36.04
CA VAL A 92 4.24 -4.19 37.47
C VAL A 92 3.68 -5.51 37.98
N GLU A 93 2.83 -6.17 37.21
CA GLU A 93 2.17 -7.42 37.62
C GLU A 93 3.11 -8.63 37.60
N ALA A 94 3.95 -8.72 36.56
CA ALA A 94 4.74 -9.91 36.24
C ALA A 94 6.22 -9.57 35.97
N PRO A 95 6.92 -8.86 36.88
CA PRO A 95 8.27 -8.36 36.62
C PRO A 95 9.28 -9.48 36.31
N ARG A 96 9.11 -10.67 36.91
CA ARG A 96 9.98 -11.83 36.67
C ARG A 96 9.80 -12.38 35.25
N GLN A 97 8.55 -12.57 34.82
CA GLN A 97 8.21 -13.05 33.49
C GLN A 97 8.63 -12.05 32.41
N VAL A 98 8.47 -10.74 32.66
CA VAL A 98 8.99 -9.70 31.78
C VAL A 98 10.51 -9.79 31.65
N ALA A 99 11.24 -9.92 32.77
CA ALA A 99 12.69 -10.03 32.74
C ALA A 99 13.17 -11.29 32.01
N GLU A 100 12.49 -12.42 32.21
CA GLU A 100 12.74 -13.65 31.46
C GLU A 100 12.44 -13.46 29.97
N GLY A 101 11.30 -12.85 29.63
CA GLY A 101 10.93 -12.55 28.25
C GLY A 101 11.96 -11.67 27.55
N ALA A 102 12.45 -10.63 28.23
CA ALA A 102 13.51 -9.76 27.71
C ALA A 102 14.82 -10.54 27.47
N ALA A 103 15.24 -11.39 28.41
CA ALA A 103 16.43 -12.22 28.28
C ALA A 103 16.32 -13.21 27.10
N ARG A 104 15.11 -13.68 26.80
CA ARG A 104 14.85 -14.61 25.69
C ARG A 104 14.53 -13.92 24.36
N CYS A 105 14.46 -12.59 24.28
CA CYS A 105 14.19 -11.90 23.00
C CYS A 105 15.39 -11.92 22.03
N ASN A 106 16.62 -12.23 22.48
CA ASN A 106 17.82 -12.09 21.66
C ASN A 106 18.91 -13.14 21.95
N PRO A 107 19.33 -13.96 20.98
CA PRO A 107 18.51 -14.57 19.95
C PRO A 107 17.82 -15.83 20.52
N TRP A 108 16.50 -15.95 20.37
CA TRP A 108 15.84 -17.23 20.58
C TRP A 108 15.81 -18.02 19.28
N ASP A 109 15.92 -19.33 19.41
CA ASP A 109 15.98 -20.26 18.30
C ASP A 109 14.61 -20.36 17.61
N LEU A 110 14.53 -19.88 16.37
CA LEU A 110 13.32 -19.94 15.55
C LEU A 110 12.87 -21.40 15.30
N ASP A 111 13.80 -22.36 15.33
CA ASP A 111 13.51 -23.78 15.08
C ASP A 111 12.82 -24.44 16.30
N ASN A 112 13.08 -23.95 17.50
CA ASN A 112 12.47 -24.45 18.75
C ASN A 112 11.17 -23.71 19.13
N GLY A 113 10.73 -22.75 18.31
CA GLY A 113 9.51 -21.99 18.55
C GLY A 113 9.65 -20.91 19.62
N ALA A 114 8.62 -20.06 19.71
CA ALA A 114 8.66 -18.91 20.61
C ALA A 114 8.69 -19.35 22.09
N PRO A 115 9.48 -18.68 22.95
CA PRO A 115 9.49 -18.94 24.38
C PRO A 115 8.10 -18.94 25.02
N ASP A 116 7.82 -19.92 25.87
CA ASP A 116 6.52 -20.06 26.56
C ASP A 116 6.13 -18.79 27.34
N VAL A 117 7.11 -18.11 27.95
CA VAL A 117 6.90 -16.86 28.69
C VAL A 117 6.23 -15.77 27.84
N PHE A 118 6.40 -15.78 26.51
CA PHE A 118 5.71 -14.82 25.63
C PHE A 118 4.21 -15.09 25.58
N ASN A 119 3.82 -16.38 25.58
CA ASN A 119 2.42 -16.79 25.64
C ASN A 119 1.81 -16.52 27.01
N GLU A 120 2.57 -16.79 28.07
CA GLU A 120 2.12 -16.52 29.45
C GLU A 120 1.84 -15.06 29.69
N LEU A 121 2.73 -14.16 29.24
CA LEU A 121 2.53 -12.71 29.36
C LEU A 121 1.27 -12.24 28.62
N CYS A 122 0.96 -12.78 27.44
CA CYS A 122 -0.30 -12.48 26.73
C CYS A 122 -1.52 -12.95 27.53
N LYS A 123 -1.48 -14.15 28.12
CA LYS A 123 -2.57 -14.67 28.98
C LYS A 123 -2.73 -13.86 30.27
N MET A 124 -1.64 -13.40 30.86
CA MET A 124 -1.68 -12.50 32.02
C MET A 124 -2.33 -11.17 31.63
N ALA A 125 -1.95 -10.59 30.50
CA ALA A 125 -2.56 -9.36 29.99
C ALA A 125 -4.07 -9.52 29.73
N ALA A 126 -4.52 -10.62 29.11
CA ALA A 126 -5.94 -10.89 28.88
C ALA A 126 -6.72 -10.97 30.20
N ARG A 127 -6.19 -11.67 31.22
CA ARG A 127 -6.81 -11.72 32.55
C ARG A 127 -6.83 -10.36 33.25
N GLY A 128 -5.74 -9.61 33.16
CA GLY A 128 -5.63 -8.27 33.75
C GLY A 128 -6.64 -7.28 33.15
N LEU A 129 -6.86 -7.33 31.84
CA LEU A 129 -7.88 -6.54 31.15
C LEU A 129 -9.29 -6.86 31.65
N ARG A 130 -9.65 -8.14 31.76
CA ARG A 130 -10.97 -8.58 32.24
C ARG A 130 -11.22 -8.28 33.72
N ALA A 131 -10.16 -8.35 34.54
CA ALA A 131 -10.26 -8.02 35.96
C ALA A 131 -10.34 -6.51 36.20
N ALA A 132 -9.63 -5.72 35.39
CA ALA A 132 -9.55 -4.25 35.46
C ALA A 132 -9.17 -3.69 36.85
N GLU A 133 -8.43 -4.44 37.67
CA GLU A 133 -8.09 -4.04 39.05
C GLU A 133 -6.91 -3.05 39.15
N ARG A 134 -6.19 -2.82 38.04
CA ARG A 134 -5.00 -1.95 38.02
C ARG A 134 -5.28 -0.68 37.20
N PRO A 135 -4.75 0.49 37.62
CA PRO A 135 -4.94 1.75 36.90
C PRO A 135 -4.51 1.70 35.43
N ASP A 136 -3.49 0.92 35.09
CA ASP A 136 -3.02 0.79 33.71
C ASP A 136 -3.98 -0.05 32.84
N TYR A 137 -4.67 -1.06 33.40
CA TYR A 137 -5.72 -1.81 32.69
C TYR A 137 -7.01 -1.01 32.61
N GLU A 138 -7.39 -0.29 33.67
CA GLU A 138 -8.51 0.67 33.65
C GLU A 138 -8.31 1.75 32.56
N ALA A 139 -7.09 2.28 32.42
CA ALA A 139 -6.77 3.24 31.38
C ALA A 139 -6.92 2.69 29.96
N ILE A 140 -6.78 1.37 29.78
CA ILE A 140 -7.05 0.72 28.48
C ILE A 140 -8.55 0.63 28.23
N ALA A 141 -9.33 0.21 29.23
CA ALA A 141 -10.79 0.15 29.15
C ALA A 141 -11.44 1.53 28.87
N GLN A 142 -10.76 2.63 29.21
CA GLN A 142 -11.21 3.98 28.87
C GLN A 142 -11.01 4.38 27.39
N ILE A 143 -10.16 3.68 26.65
CA ILE A 143 -9.79 4.05 25.27
C ILE A 143 -10.18 3.01 24.21
N CYS A 144 -10.52 1.78 24.62
CA CYS A 144 -11.06 0.74 23.74
C CYS A 144 -11.84 -0.30 24.54
N ASP A 145 -12.51 -1.20 23.82
CA ASP A 145 -13.12 -2.39 24.41
C ASP A 145 -12.04 -3.33 24.96
N ALA A 146 -11.97 -3.45 26.28
CA ALA A 146 -10.97 -4.25 26.96
C ALA A 146 -11.25 -5.76 26.86
N ASP A 147 -12.52 -6.16 26.80
CA ASP A 147 -12.91 -7.56 26.65
C ASP A 147 -12.59 -8.04 25.24
N GLU A 148 -12.90 -7.23 24.22
CA GLU A 148 -12.52 -7.53 22.84
C GLU A 148 -10.98 -7.68 22.70
N LEU A 149 -10.21 -6.75 23.27
CA LEU A 149 -8.75 -6.84 23.26
C LEU A 149 -8.22 -8.09 23.99
N ALA A 150 -8.84 -8.47 25.11
CA ALA A 150 -8.51 -9.68 25.84
C ALA A 150 -8.77 -10.95 25.00
N ASP A 151 -9.86 -10.97 24.22
CA ASP A 151 -10.17 -12.08 23.34
C ASP A 151 -9.13 -12.26 22.22
N TYR A 152 -8.62 -11.16 21.65
CA TYR A 152 -7.49 -11.22 20.71
C TYR A 152 -6.20 -11.69 21.38
N LEU A 153 -5.96 -11.33 22.65
CA LEU A 153 -4.80 -11.79 23.40
C LEU A 153 -4.85 -13.28 23.69
N ASP A 154 -6.02 -13.88 23.92
CA ASP A 154 -6.16 -15.32 24.12
C ASP A 154 -5.74 -16.13 22.88
N LEU A 155 -5.86 -15.55 21.68
CA LEU A 155 -5.43 -16.16 20.41
C LEU A 155 -3.92 -16.08 20.16
N SER A 156 -3.16 -15.40 21.02
CA SER A 156 -1.75 -15.09 20.79
C SER A 156 -0.89 -16.33 20.53
N VAL A 157 -1.15 -17.44 21.22
CA VAL A 157 -0.38 -18.68 21.05
C VAL A 157 -0.57 -19.25 19.64
N ILE A 158 -1.82 -19.33 19.21
CA ILE A 158 -2.20 -19.91 17.91
C ILE A 158 -1.64 -19.05 16.79
N VAL A 159 -1.85 -17.73 16.88
CA VAL A 159 -1.34 -16.79 15.89
C VAL A 159 0.19 -16.81 15.85
N ARG A 160 0.87 -16.76 16.99
CA ARG A 160 2.35 -16.81 17.04
C ARG A 160 2.91 -18.06 16.36
N ASN A 161 2.28 -19.21 16.54
CA ASN A 161 2.67 -20.46 15.88
C ASN A 161 2.30 -20.50 14.38
N ALA A 162 1.34 -19.70 13.95
CA ALA A 162 0.96 -19.57 12.54
C ALA A 162 1.87 -18.60 11.77
N LEU A 163 2.35 -17.52 12.41
CA LEU A 163 3.10 -16.44 11.75
C LEU A 163 4.32 -16.91 10.92
N PRO A 164 5.20 -17.80 11.40
CA PRO A 164 6.35 -18.26 10.61
C PRO A 164 5.95 -18.95 9.30
N ARG A 165 4.74 -19.51 9.23
CA ARG A 165 4.23 -20.27 8.08
C ARG A 165 3.31 -19.45 7.19
N LEU A 166 2.90 -18.27 7.63
CA LEU A 166 1.86 -17.46 6.98
C LEU A 166 2.24 -17.08 5.54
N SER A 167 3.50 -16.71 5.29
CA SER A 167 3.99 -16.37 3.96
C SER A 167 3.86 -17.54 2.97
N GLU A 168 4.12 -18.76 3.42
CA GLU A 168 3.96 -19.97 2.61
C GLU A 168 2.49 -20.32 2.41
N TRP A 169 1.66 -20.15 3.44
CA TRP A 169 0.22 -20.39 3.36
C TRP A 169 -0.42 -19.52 2.28
N VAL A 170 -0.06 -18.24 2.17
CA VAL A 170 -0.65 -17.34 1.16
C VAL A 170 -0.02 -17.47 -0.23
N SER A 171 1.19 -18.04 -0.37
CA SER A 171 1.92 -18.08 -1.65
C SER A 171 1.95 -19.46 -2.32
N ARG A 172 2.04 -20.55 -1.54
CA ARG A 172 2.23 -21.93 -2.04
C ARG A 172 1.39 -22.91 -1.24
N MET A 173 0.07 -22.73 -1.21
CA MET A 173 -0.80 -23.61 -0.43
C MET A 173 -0.70 -25.08 -0.90
N SER A 174 -0.43 -26.01 0.04
CA SER A 174 -0.37 -27.46 -0.17
C SER A 174 -1.32 -28.17 0.80
N GLY A 175 -1.55 -29.48 0.61
CA GLY A 175 -2.41 -30.25 1.52
C GLY A 175 -1.92 -30.27 2.98
N GLU A 176 -0.60 -30.39 3.18
CA GLU A 176 0.02 -30.34 4.51
C GLU A 176 -0.12 -28.95 5.16
N ARG A 177 0.12 -27.89 4.38
CA ARG A 177 -0.07 -26.50 4.85
C ARG A 177 -1.52 -26.21 5.19
N ALA A 178 -2.46 -26.71 4.39
CA ALA A 178 -3.89 -26.61 4.66
C ALA A 178 -4.28 -27.36 5.94
N ALA A 179 -3.75 -28.56 6.18
CA ALA A 179 -3.98 -29.30 7.42
C ALA A 179 -3.47 -28.53 8.65
N ALA A 180 -2.28 -27.91 8.56
CA ALA A 180 -1.75 -27.06 9.62
C ALA A 180 -2.62 -25.82 9.90
N ALA A 181 -3.11 -25.15 8.85
CA ALA A 181 -4.02 -24.01 8.99
C ALA A 181 -5.38 -24.44 9.58
N ARG A 182 -5.91 -25.61 9.20
CA ARG A 182 -7.15 -26.18 9.76
C ARG A 182 -7.01 -26.52 11.24
N LEU A 183 -5.86 -27.05 11.64
CA LEU A 183 -5.58 -27.31 13.05
C LEU A 183 -5.58 -26.00 13.84
N ALA A 184 -4.86 -24.98 13.37
CA ALA A 184 -4.84 -23.66 14.01
C ALA A 184 -6.25 -23.04 14.12
N TYR A 185 -7.06 -23.14 13.05
CA TYR A 185 -8.45 -22.66 13.07
C TYR A 185 -9.31 -23.42 14.09
N ARG A 186 -9.19 -24.75 14.14
CA ARG A 186 -9.92 -25.57 15.11
C ARG A 186 -9.53 -25.24 16.54
N ASP A 187 -8.25 -25.05 16.79
CA ASP A 187 -7.74 -24.66 18.11
C ASP A 187 -8.28 -23.27 18.50
N ALA A 188 -8.45 -22.36 17.54
CA ALA A 188 -9.06 -21.06 17.78
C ALA A 188 -10.54 -21.20 18.15
N CYS A 189 -11.32 -21.91 17.33
CA CYS A 189 -12.74 -22.16 17.61
C CYS A 189 -13.00 -22.90 18.94
N ALA A 190 -12.00 -23.61 19.48
CA ALA A 190 -12.10 -24.23 20.80
C ALA A 190 -12.02 -23.22 21.96
N ILE A 191 -11.57 -21.99 21.72
CA ILE A 191 -11.50 -20.90 22.71
C ILE A 191 -12.87 -20.22 22.85
N SER A 192 -13.49 -19.83 21.73
CA SER A 192 -14.82 -19.21 21.68
C SER A 192 -15.41 -19.31 20.28
N ASP A 193 -16.73 -19.12 20.15
CA ASP A 193 -17.43 -19.21 18.85
C ASP A 193 -16.85 -18.22 17.82
N ASP A 194 -16.59 -16.95 18.21
CA ASP A 194 -16.06 -15.91 17.31
C ASP A 194 -14.52 -15.94 17.11
N ALA A 195 -13.82 -16.89 17.72
CA ALA A 195 -12.36 -16.92 17.72
C ALA A 195 -11.76 -17.26 16.34
N GLY A 196 -12.46 -18.05 15.53
CA GLY A 196 -12.04 -18.41 14.18
C GLY A 196 -11.85 -17.18 13.28
N PRO A 197 -12.88 -16.37 13.05
CA PRO A 197 -12.78 -15.10 12.32
C PRO A 197 -11.72 -14.17 12.91
N ARG A 198 -11.65 -14.00 14.24
CA ARG A 198 -10.65 -13.16 14.90
C ARG A 198 -9.21 -13.61 14.63
N MET A 199 -8.96 -14.93 14.60
CA MET A 199 -7.66 -15.46 14.20
C MET A 199 -7.29 -15.03 12.77
N PHE A 200 -8.23 -15.09 11.83
CA PHE A 200 -7.99 -14.63 10.46
C PHE A 200 -7.74 -13.12 10.39
N GLU A 201 -8.43 -12.30 11.20
CA GLU A 201 -8.16 -10.86 11.27
C GLU A 201 -6.74 -10.56 11.76
N MET A 202 -6.29 -11.27 12.80
CA MET A 202 -4.92 -11.16 13.29
C MET A 202 -3.92 -11.52 12.19
N LEU A 203 -4.08 -12.68 11.53
CA LEU A 203 -3.17 -13.10 10.46
C LEU A 203 -3.19 -12.15 9.27
N ALA A 204 -4.37 -11.69 8.84
CA ALA A 204 -4.51 -10.72 7.76
C ALA A 204 -3.81 -9.40 8.09
N ALA A 205 -3.75 -9.01 9.37
CA ALA A 205 -3.05 -7.82 9.81
C ALA A 205 -1.53 -7.87 9.63
N HIS A 206 -0.95 -9.07 9.52
CA HIS A 206 0.47 -9.28 9.24
C HIS A 206 0.80 -9.36 7.74
N LEU A 207 -0.19 -9.33 6.85
CA LEU A 207 0.01 -9.40 5.41
C LEU A 207 0.17 -7.99 4.81
N PRO A 208 1.07 -7.80 3.83
CA PRO A 208 1.11 -6.57 3.03
C PRO A 208 -0.22 -6.30 2.31
N GLU A 209 -0.90 -7.38 1.91
CA GLU A 209 -2.19 -7.39 1.23
C GLU A 209 -3.17 -8.22 2.06
N PRO A 210 -3.92 -7.62 3.00
CA PRO A 210 -4.76 -8.35 3.95
C PRO A 210 -5.78 -9.28 3.30
N TRP A 211 -6.31 -8.90 2.14
CA TRP A 211 -7.30 -9.69 1.39
C TRP A 211 -6.75 -11.04 0.90
N ARG A 212 -5.43 -11.26 0.87
CA ARG A 212 -4.82 -12.57 0.55
C ARG A 212 -5.13 -13.65 1.59
N ILE A 213 -5.60 -13.27 2.78
CA ILE A 213 -6.06 -14.20 3.80
C ILE A 213 -7.17 -15.14 3.28
N LEU A 214 -7.95 -14.73 2.27
CA LEU A 214 -8.98 -15.57 1.66
C LEU A 214 -8.45 -16.91 1.14
N ARG A 215 -7.18 -16.98 0.71
CA ARG A 215 -6.55 -18.26 0.34
C ARG A 215 -6.45 -19.22 1.52
N VAL A 216 -6.12 -18.69 2.70
CA VAL A 216 -6.03 -19.48 3.94
C VAL A 216 -7.42 -19.90 4.39
N ILE A 217 -8.37 -18.96 4.40
CA ILE A 217 -9.78 -19.23 4.73
C ILE A 217 -10.34 -20.34 3.84
N SER A 218 -10.15 -20.23 2.52
CA SER A 218 -10.58 -21.25 1.57
C SER A 218 -9.94 -22.61 1.84
N ALA A 219 -8.63 -22.66 2.09
CA ALA A 219 -7.96 -23.91 2.41
C ALA A 219 -8.50 -24.54 3.71
N VAL A 220 -8.74 -23.72 4.74
CA VAL A 220 -9.33 -24.17 6.01
C VAL A 220 -10.70 -24.78 5.78
N MET A 221 -11.54 -24.12 4.98
CA MET A 221 -12.90 -24.54 4.66
C MET A 221 -12.99 -25.58 3.52
N ASP A 222 -11.87 -26.15 3.09
CA ASP A 222 -11.76 -27.15 2.02
C ASP A 222 -12.33 -26.71 0.66
N ARG A 223 -11.96 -25.48 0.23
CA ARG A 223 -12.41 -24.83 -1.01
C ARG A 223 -13.93 -24.78 -1.13
N PRO A 224 -14.58 -24.04 -0.21
CA PRO A 224 -16.02 -23.89 -0.25
C PRO A 224 -16.45 -23.09 -1.48
N ASN A 225 -17.70 -23.31 -1.90
CA ASN A 225 -18.33 -22.45 -2.89
C ASN A 225 -18.72 -21.09 -2.31
N ASP A 226 -18.94 -20.12 -3.18
CA ASP A 226 -19.29 -18.75 -2.81
C ASP A 226 -20.60 -18.64 -2.00
N ARG A 227 -21.58 -19.52 -2.23
CA ARG A 227 -22.82 -19.58 -1.45
C ARG A 227 -22.59 -19.91 0.01
N TYR A 228 -21.73 -20.90 0.28
CA TYR A 228 -21.40 -21.28 1.64
C TYR A 228 -20.68 -20.14 2.37
N LEU A 229 -19.63 -19.58 1.76
CA LEU A 229 -18.87 -18.48 2.37
C LEU A 229 -19.72 -17.22 2.58
N ALA A 230 -20.62 -16.92 1.65
CA ALA A 230 -21.51 -15.76 1.79
C ALA A 230 -22.54 -15.90 2.93
N SER A 231 -22.70 -17.10 3.49
CA SER A 231 -23.60 -17.40 4.61
C SER A 231 -22.89 -17.72 5.93
N SER A 232 -21.55 -17.72 5.94
CA SER A 232 -20.76 -18.06 7.12
C SER A 232 -20.21 -16.83 7.83
N GLU A 233 -19.63 -17.05 9.01
CA GLU A 233 -18.94 -16.05 9.83
C GLU A 233 -17.77 -15.35 9.11
N VAL A 234 -17.21 -15.95 8.05
CA VAL A 234 -16.12 -15.38 7.25
C VAL A 234 -16.59 -14.58 6.04
N LYS A 235 -17.91 -14.38 5.88
CA LYS A 235 -18.49 -13.59 4.78
C LYS A 235 -17.84 -12.22 4.63
N GLU A 236 -17.58 -11.53 5.74
CA GLU A 236 -17.05 -10.17 5.76
C GLU A 236 -15.68 -10.05 5.08
N PHE A 237 -14.85 -11.10 5.07
CA PHE A 237 -13.58 -11.09 4.35
C PHE A 237 -13.79 -10.98 2.83
N GLY A 238 -14.78 -11.69 2.29
CA GLY A 238 -15.16 -11.60 0.88
C GLY A 238 -15.80 -10.25 0.56
N GLU A 239 -16.74 -9.80 1.38
CA GLU A 239 -17.44 -8.52 1.18
C GLU A 239 -16.49 -7.32 1.20
N ARG A 240 -15.52 -7.29 2.12
CA ARG A 240 -14.50 -6.22 2.18
C ARG A 240 -13.63 -6.18 0.94
N MET A 241 -13.24 -7.33 0.41
CA MET A 241 -12.47 -7.39 -0.84
C MET A 241 -13.29 -6.91 -2.03
N LEU A 242 -14.58 -7.26 -2.11
CA LEU A 242 -15.49 -6.77 -3.16
C LEU A 242 -15.72 -5.27 -3.06
N ALA A 243 -15.87 -4.72 -1.85
CA ALA A 243 -16.00 -3.28 -1.62
C ALA A 243 -14.72 -2.52 -2.02
N ASP A 244 -13.53 -3.08 -1.71
CA ASP A 244 -12.25 -2.50 -2.10
C ASP A 244 -12.02 -2.50 -3.62
N ILE A 245 -12.46 -3.56 -4.32
CA ILE A 245 -12.49 -3.59 -5.79
C ILE A 245 -13.39 -2.47 -6.33
N GLU A 246 -14.58 -2.30 -5.77
CA GLU A 246 -15.53 -1.27 -6.20
C GLU A 246 -14.96 0.14 -5.99
N ALA A 247 -14.40 0.43 -4.82
CA ALA A 247 -13.73 1.70 -4.52
C ALA A 247 -12.55 1.96 -5.46
N SER A 248 -11.75 0.93 -5.74
CA SER A 248 -10.61 1.03 -6.67
C SER A 248 -11.07 1.31 -8.11
N ILE A 249 -12.18 0.69 -8.55
CA ILE A 249 -12.75 0.97 -9.88
C ILE A 249 -13.19 2.43 -9.96
N GLU A 250 -13.83 2.94 -8.90
CA GLU A 250 -14.27 4.33 -8.87
C GLU A 250 -13.08 5.31 -8.87
N HIS A 251 -11.99 4.99 -8.18
CA HIS A 251 -10.75 5.76 -8.27
C HIS A 251 -10.19 5.79 -9.70
N VAL A 252 -10.16 4.66 -10.41
CA VAL A 252 -9.74 4.62 -11.83
C VAL A 252 -10.68 5.44 -12.71
N ARG A 253 -11.99 5.37 -12.48
CA ARG A 253 -12.97 6.17 -13.21
C ARG A 253 -12.83 7.65 -12.94
N GLY A 254 -12.43 8.04 -11.73
CA GLY A 254 -12.55 9.40 -11.20
C GLY A 254 -11.24 10.15 -10.99
N PHE A 255 -10.07 9.53 -11.20
CA PHE A 255 -8.80 10.17 -10.82
C PHE A 255 -8.60 11.55 -11.44
N ASP A 256 -7.99 12.42 -10.66
CA ASP A 256 -7.74 13.81 -10.99
C ASP A 256 -6.59 13.94 -11.99
N LEU A 257 -6.88 14.46 -13.18
CA LEU A 257 -5.86 14.74 -14.19
C LEU A 257 -4.97 15.93 -13.79
N ASP A 258 -5.45 16.85 -12.94
CA ASP A 258 -4.66 18.00 -12.50
C ASP A 258 -3.60 17.61 -11.43
N GLY A 259 -3.68 16.39 -10.90
CA GLY A 259 -2.73 15.83 -9.92
C GLY A 259 -1.37 15.41 -10.49
N GLY A 260 -1.17 15.51 -11.81
CA GLY A 260 0.09 15.16 -12.47
C GLY A 260 0.41 13.66 -12.46
N GLU A 261 1.68 13.36 -12.72
CA GLU A 261 2.21 12.00 -12.82
C GLU A 261 1.80 11.10 -11.63
N ALA A 262 1.89 11.63 -10.40
CA ALA A 262 1.54 10.88 -9.19
C ALA A 262 0.08 10.39 -9.18
N SER A 263 -0.85 11.21 -9.67
CA SER A 263 -2.27 10.86 -9.77
C SER A 263 -2.51 9.76 -10.80
N GLY A 264 -1.84 9.88 -11.97
CA GLY A 264 -1.87 8.87 -13.01
C GLY A 264 -1.32 7.50 -12.56
N ARG A 265 -0.15 7.51 -11.91
CA ARG A 265 0.48 6.29 -11.36
C ARG A 265 -0.36 5.67 -10.25
N SER A 266 -0.94 6.49 -9.36
CA SER A 266 -1.87 6.02 -8.32
C SER A 266 -3.09 5.31 -8.92
N ALA A 267 -3.71 5.87 -9.96
CA ALA A 267 -4.83 5.23 -10.64
C ALA A 267 -4.41 3.92 -11.33
N ALA A 268 -3.23 3.85 -11.94
CA ALA A 268 -2.72 2.62 -12.55
C ALA A 268 -2.45 1.54 -11.49
N ALA A 269 -1.92 1.91 -10.32
CA ALA A 269 -1.76 1.00 -9.19
C ALA A 269 -3.11 0.43 -8.71
N SER A 270 -4.17 1.25 -8.67
CA SER A 270 -5.53 0.75 -8.40
C SER A 270 -6.02 -0.23 -9.48
N ALA A 271 -5.75 0.02 -10.77
CA ALA A 271 -6.08 -0.91 -11.85
C ALA A 271 -5.34 -2.26 -11.72
N GLN A 272 -4.06 -2.23 -11.34
CA GLN A 272 -3.27 -3.43 -11.07
C GLN A 272 -3.82 -4.18 -9.85
N ARG A 273 -4.16 -3.47 -8.77
CA ARG A 273 -4.77 -4.03 -7.56
C ARG A 273 -6.08 -4.75 -7.89
N ILE A 274 -6.97 -4.12 -8.66
CA ILE A 274 -8.22 -4.75 -9.11
C ILE A 274 -7.95 -6.07 -9.84
N ALA A 275 -7.02 -6.06 -10.80
CA ALA A 275 -6.68 -7.27 -11.57
C ALA A 275 -6.14 -8.38 -10.67
N HIS A 276 -5.28 -8.02 -9.70
CA HIS A 276 -4.73 -8.97 -8.75
C HIS A 276 -5.84 -9.55 -7.87
N GLN A 277 -6.67 -8.70 -7.28
CA GLN A 277 -7.78 -9.10 -6.41
C GLN A 277 -8.79 -10.00 -7.13
N LEU A 278 -9.22 -9.65 -8.34
CA LEU A 278 -10.15 -10.47 -9.11
C LEU A 278 -9.58 -11.88 -9.35
N THR A 279 -8.31 -11.97 -9.74
CA THR A 279 -7.62 -13.24 -9.96
C THR A 279 -7.55 -14.06 -8.67
N GLU A 280 -7.20 -13.41 -7.57
CA GLU A 280 -7.02 -14.03 -6.26
C GLU A 280 -8.34 -14.54 -5.68
N PHE A 281 -9.42 -13.78 -5.84
CA PHE A 281 -10.76 -14.17 -5.42
C PHE A 281 -11.22 -15.44 -6.15
N GLU A 282 -11.06 -15.47 -7.48
CA GLU A 282 -11.46 -16.61 -8.32
C GLU A 282 -10.60 -17.85 -8.11
N GLN A 283 -9.35 -17.70 -7.68
CA GLN A 283 -8.49 -18.82 -7.30
C GLN A 283 -8.78 -19.34 -5.90
N ALA A 284 -9.18 -18.45 -4.98
CA ALA A 284 -9.47 -18.82 -3.61
C ALA A 284 -10.85 -19.45 -3.47
N VAL A 285 -11.88 -18.97 -4.16
CA VAL A 285 -13.27 -19.39 -3.95
C VAL A 285 -13.81 -20.10 -5.20
N ASP A 286 -14.55 -21.20 -5.01
CA ASP A 286 -15.32 -21.79 -6.10
C ASP A 286 -16.57 -20.93 -6.37
N VAL A 287 -16.42 -19.99 -7.30
CA VAL A 287 -17.45 -18.98 -7.57
C VAL A 287 -18.45 -19.48 -8.62
N ALA A 288 -19.70 -19.65 -8.22
CA ALA A 288 -20.78 -19.90 -9.16
C ALA A 288 -21.16 -18.62 -9.91
N LYS A 289 -21.37 -18.72 -11.23
CA LYS A 289 -21.78 -17.57 -12.08
C LYS A 289 -23.03 -16.85 -11.56
N ASP A 290 -24.01 -17.62 -11.09
CA ASP A 290 -25.26 -17.11 -10.49
C ASP A 290 -25.23 -17.11 -8.95
N GLY A 291 -24.05 -17.20 -8.36
CA GLY A 291 -23.85 -17.12 -6.92
C GLY A 291 -23.87 -15.68 -6.39
N PRO A 292 -23.86 -15.52 -5.05
CA PRO A 292 -23.90 -14.21 -4.39
C PRO A 292 -22.79 -13.26 -4.83
N TRP A 293 -21.62 -13.80 -5.18
CA TRP A 293 -20.45 -13.01 -5.57
C TRP A 293 -20.13 -13.07 -7.07
N GLY A 294 -20.47 -14.18 -7.75
CA GLY A 294 -20.15 -14.36 -9.17
C GLY A 294 -20.67 -13.26 -10.10
N LYS A 295 -21.92 -12.81 -9.93
CA LYS A 295 -22.47 -11.70 -10.73
C LYS A 295 -21.73 -10.38 -10.49
N ARG A 296 -21.30 -10.13 -9.25
CA ARG A 296 -20.56 -8.91 -8.88
C ARG A 296 -19.16 -8.93 -9.49
N LEU A 297 -18.44 -10.05 -9.40
CA LEU A 297 -17.11 -10.20 -10.00
C LEU A 297 -17.14 -10.02 -11.52
N ALA A 298 -18.13 -10.59 -12.21
CA ALA A 298 -18.32 -10.38 -13.64
C ALA A 298 -18.56 -8.90 -13.99
N LYS A 299 -19.41 -8.22 -13.21
CA LYS A 299 -19.66 -6.77 -13.35
C LYS A 299 -18.39 -5.95 -13.09
N PHE A 300 -17.59 -6.32 -12.10
CA PHE A 300 -16.33 -5.65 -11.78
C PHE A 300 -15.29 -5.79 -12.88
N LYS A 301 -15.14 -6.97 -13.49
CA LYS A 301 -14.27 -7.18 -14.67
C LYS A 301 -14.63 -6.23 -15.81
N GLN A 302 -15.91 -6.17 -16.16
CA GLN A 302 -16.40 -5.27 -17.21
C GLN A 302 -16.20 -3.79 -16.84
N ALA A 303 -16.54 -3.42 -15.61
CA ALA A 303 -16.43 -2.05 -15.12
C ALA A 303 -14.99 -1.55 -15.05
N ALA A 304 -14.05 -2.39 -14.61
CA ALA A 304 -12.63 -2.07 -14.55
C ALA A 304 -12.05 -1.86 -15.95
N ALA A 305 -12.39 -2.74 -16.90
CA ALA A 305 -11.99 -2.58 -18.29
C ALA A 305 -12.54 -1.29 -18.89
N GLN A 306 -13.84 -1.03 -18.75
CA GLN A 306 -14.48 0.18 -19.26
C GLN A 306 -13.88 1.46 -18.64
N ALA A 307 -13.56 1.45 -17.34
CA ALA A 307 -12.94 2.57 -16.66
C ALA A 307 -11.55 2.86 -17.25
N ALA A 308 -10.71 1.84 -17.41
CA ALA A 308 -9.40 1.97 -18.04
C ALA A 308 -9.50 2.47 -19.48
N GLU A 309 -10.38 1.87 -20.30
CA GLU A 309 -10.60 2.28 -21.70
C GLU A 309 -11.01 3.74 -21.83
N THR A 310 -11.94 4.19 -20.99
CA THR A 310 -12.40 5.59 -20.98
C THR A 310 -11.22 6.54 -20.71
N ARG A 311 -10.36 6.20 -19.75
CA ARG A 311 -9.18 7.01 -19.40
C ARG A 311 -8.11 6.98 -20.48
N MET A 312 -7.86 5.83 -21.10
CA MET A 312 -6.93 5.72 -22.23
C MET A 312 -7.41 6.53 -23.44
N ASN A 313 -8.71 6.49 -23.75
CA ASN A 313 -9.29 7.25 -24.86
C ASN A 313 -9.26 8.77 -24.61
N ALA A 314 -9.34 9.21 -23.35
CA ALA A 314 -9.20 10.61 -22.99
C ALA A 314 -7.77 11.15 -23.18
N ALA A 315 -6.74 10.29 -23.16
CA ALA A 315 -5.35 10.73 -23.27
C ALA A 315 -5.03 11.45 -24.58
N ASP A 316 -5.66 11.07 -25.70
CA ASP A 316 -5.46 11.76 -26.99
C ASP A 316 -6.00 13.20 -26.96
N LYS A 317 -7.12 13.42 -26.25
CA LYS A 317 -7.67 14.75 -26.04
C LYS A 317 -6.72 15.60 -25.20
N GLU A 318 -6.28 15.09 -24.05
CA GLU A 318 -5.38 15.83 -23.15
C GLU A 318 -4.03 16.11 -23.82
N LEU A 319 -3.46 15.13 -24.54
CA LEU A 319 -2.26 15.32 -25.35
C LEU A 319 -2.46 16.41 -26.40
N GLY A 320 -3.64 16.46 -27.02
CA GLY A 320 -3.95 17.47 -28.02
C GLY A 320 -4.16 18.88 -27.49
N LEU A 321 -4.58 19.02 -26.23
CA LEU A 321 -4.62 20.31 -25.55
C LEU A 321 -3.21 20.75 -25.13
N ALA A 322 -2.38 19.81 -24.65
CA ALA A 322 -1.01 20.09 -24.26
C ALA A 322 -0.07 20.39 -25.44
N LEU A 323 -0.36 19.83 -26.63
CA LEU A 323 0.38 20.03 -27.87
C LEU A 323 -0.55 20.66 -28.94
N PRO A 324 -0.85 21.97 -28.82
CA PRO A 324 -1.86 22.62 -29.64
C PRO A 324 -1.44 22.75 -31.09
N LEU A 325 -2.40 22.58 -31.99
CA LEU A 325 -2.26 22.80 -33.43
C LEU A 325 -3.10 24.01 -33.86
N ARG A 326 -2.60 24.78 -34.83
CA ARG A 326 -3.36 25.81 -35.56
C ARG A 326 -3.78 25.29 -36.94
N PRO A 327 -4.99 25.59 -37.41
CA PRO A 327 -5.46 25.15 -38.72
C PRO A 327 -4.68 25.87 -39.83
N ILE A 328 -4.25 25.13 -40.85
CA ILE A 328 -3.71 25.75 -42.07
C ILE A 328 -4.91 26.21 -42.91
N SER A 329 -5.22 27.50 -42.87
CA SER A 329 -6.19 28.09 -43.80
C SER A 329 -5.49 28.43 -45.11
N MET A 330 -5.37 27.45 -46.02
CA MET A 330 -5.17 27.73 -47.43
C MET A 330 -6.21 26.99 -48.27
N MET A 331 -7.18 27.75 -48.74
CA MET A 331 -7.99 27.53 -49.94
C MET A 331 -8.67 26.16 -50.12
N GLY A 332 -9.95 26.09 -49.73
CA GLY A 332 -10.97 25.39 -50.52
C GLY A 332 -10.92 23.86 -50.62
N LYS A 333 -11.12 23.15 -49.51
CA LYS A 333 -11.96 21.93 -49.46
C LYS A 333 -12.27 21.57 -48.01
N MET A 334 -13.54 21.31 -47.74
CA MET A 334 -14.07 20.90 -46.44
C MET A 334 -13.18 19.85 -45.73
N GLY A 335 -12.70 20.19 -44.53
CA GLY A 335 -12.67 19.25 -43.40
C GLY A 335 -11.47 18.32 -43.21
N GLY A 336 -10.25 18.65 -43.64
CA GLY A 336 -9.12 17.71 -43.45
C GLY A 336 -7.68 18.23 -43.55
N GLY A 337 -7.44 19.54 -43.44
CA GLY A 337 -6.05 20.05 -43.44
C GLY A 337 -5.30 19.62 -42.16
N LYS A 338 -4.12 18.99 -42.31
CA LYS A 338 -3.18 18.76 -41.20
C LYS A 338 -2.86 20.11 -40.54
N GLY A 339 -3.18 20.28 -39.27
CA GLY A 339 -2.79 21.48 -38.52
C GLY A 339 -1.28 21.52 -38.29
N VAL A 340 -0.70 22.71 -38.18
CA VAL A 340 0.70 22.89 -37.78
C VAL A 340 0.79 23.24 -36.29
N PRO A 341 1.88 22.93 -35.58
CA PRO A 341 2.07 23.35 -34.19
C PRO A 341 1.81 24.85 -33.97
N LYS A 342 1.09 25.17 -32.88
CA LYS A 342 0.94 26.55 -32.38
C LYS A 342 2.13 26.85 -31.47
N LEU A 343 3.11 27.60 -31.96
CA LEU A 343 4.41 27.82 -31.33
C LEU A 343 4.69 29.31 -31.08
N GLU A 344 3.64 30.10 -30.92
CA GLU A 344 3.72 31.54 -30.58
C GLU A 344 3.57 31.80 -29.07
N GLU A 345 3.01 30.85 -28.32
CA GLU A 345 2.75 30.95 -26.88
C GLU A 345 3.48 29.84 -26.14
N ALA A 346 4.02 30.17 -24.96
CA ALA A 346 4.65 29.19 -24.09
C ALA A 346 3.68 28.06 -23.71
N PRO A 347 4.17 26.83 -23.48
CA PRO A 347 3.33 25.71 -23.05
C PRO A 347 2.57 26.00 -21.76
N ASP A 348 1.28 25.66 -21.73
CA ASP A 348 0.46 25.77 -20.53
C ASP A 348 0.80 24.64 -19.55
N ALA A 349 1.35 24.99 -18.39
CA ALA A 349 1.77 24.05 -17.36
C ALA A 349 0.63 23.16 -16.82
N ILE A 350 -0.62 23.65 -16.82
CA ILE A 350 -1.79 22.87 -16.39
C ILE A 350 -2.11 21.81 -17.44
N LEU A 351 -2.18 22.19 -18.71
CA LEU A 351 -2.45 21.25 -19.81
C LEU A 351 -1.35 20.19 -19.92
N VAL A 352 -0.09 20.61 -19.75
CA VAL A 352 1.05 19.69 -19.73
C VAL A 352 0.91 18.66 -18.60
N ARG A 353 0.61 19.14 -17.39
CA ARG A 353 0.41 18.26 -16.22
C ARG A 353 -0.71 17.26 -16.44
N ARG A 354 -1.83 17.68 -17.03
CA ARG A 354 -2.98 16.81 -17.34
C ARG A 354 -2.63 15.70 -18.32
N ALA A 355 -1.92 16.03 -19.39
CA ALA A 355 -1.43 15.03 -20.34
C ALA A 355 -0.44 14.07 -19.66
N THR A 356 0.49 14.55 -18.82
CA THR A 356 1.38 13.71 -18.02
C THR A 356 0.62 12.71 -17.16
N SER A 357 -0.44 13.14 -16.45
CA SER A 357 -1.28 12.25 -15.65
C SER A 357 -1.88 11.11 -16.49
N ALA A 358 -2.42 11.43 -17.67
CA ALA A 358 -3.01 10.44 -18.56
C ALA A 358 -1.98 9.46 -19.14
N LEU A 359 -0.79 9.95 -19.50
CA LEU A 359 0.28 9.13 -20.07
C LEU A 359 0.93 8.21 -19.03
N ALA A 360 1.18 8.72 -17.81
CA ALA A 360 1.70 7.93 -16.70
C ALA A 360 0.74 6.78 -16.33
N PHE A 361 -0.58 7.03 -16.38
CA PHE A 361 -1.58 5.99 -16.22
C PHE A 361 -1.43 4.88 -17.28
N ILE A 362 -1.35 5.24 -18.57
CA ILE A 362 -1.21 4.27 -19.68
C ILE A 362 0.10 3.46 -19.59
N GLU A 363 1.19 4.13 -19.22
CA GLU A 363 2.50 3.53 -19.02
C GLU A 363 2.40 2.37 -18.01
N ASP A 364 1.88 2.67 -16.81
CA ASP A 364 1.84 1.77 -15.68
C ASP A 364 0.73 0.71 -15.77
N LEU A 365 -0.18 0.78 -16.74
CA LEU A 365 -1.12 -0.32 -17.02
C LEU A 365 -0.47 -1.55 -17.66
N ARG A 366 0.78 -1.44 -18.14
CA ARG A 366 1.48 -2.53 -18.85
C ARG A 366 1.42 -3.90 -18.13
N PRO A 367 1.66 -4.01 -16.81
CA PRO A 367 1.73 -5.31 -16.13
C PRO A 367 0.41 -6.09 -16.11
N CYS A 368 -0.74 -5.40 -16.13
CA CYS A 368 -2.05 -6.03 -15.98
C CYS A 368 -2.91 -6.02 -17.26
N ALA A 369 -2.53 -5.26 -18.29
CA ALA A 369 -3.39 -4.98 -19.44
C ALA A 369 -3.87 -6.24 -20.20
N ALA A 370 -3.02 -7.26 -20.35
CA ALA A 370 -3.37 -8.47 -21.08
C ALA A 370 -4.45 -9.30 -20.35
N GLN A 371 -4.31 -9.47 -19.03
CA GLN A 371 -5.22 -10.28 -18.23
C GLN A 371 -6.52 -9.55 -17.89
N ALA A 372 -6.48 -8.22 -17.82
CA ALA A 372 -7.63 -7.40 -17.43
C ALA A 372 -8.55 -7.01 -18.60
N GLY A 373 -8.29 -7.50 -19.82
CA GLY A 373 -9.21 -7.39 -20.96
C GLY A 373 -9.13 -6.10 -21.79
N TYR A 374 -8.21 -5.18 -21.48
CA TYR A 374 -8.03 -3.90 -22.20
C TYR A 374 -6.68 -3.78 -22.91
N GLY A 375 -5.94 -4.88 -23.09
CA GLY A 375 -4.63 -4.91 -23.74
C GLY A 375 -4.66 -4.38 -25.18
N SER A 376 -5.67 -4.74 -25.97
CA SER A 376 -5.85 -4.25 -27.34
C SER A 376 -6.16 -2.75 -27.39
N THR A 377 -7.01 -2.26 -26.48
CA THR A 377 -7.33 -0.84 -26.35
C THR A 377 -6.10 -0.02 -25.95
N ARG A 378 -5.27 -0.53 -25.03
CA ARG A 378 -3.99 0.09 -24.67
C ARG A 378 -3.03 0.18 -25.86
N ALA A 379 -2.90 -0.89 -26.64
CA ALA A 379 -2.03 -0.89 -27.82
C ALA A 379 -2.48 0.15 -28.86
N LYS A 380 -3.78 0.22 -29.16
CA LYS A 380 -4.36 1.21 -30.08
C LYS A 380 -4.19 2.65 -29.58
N ALA A 381 -4.38 2.87 -28.28
CA ALA A 381 -4.17 4.19 -27.68
C ALA A 381 -2.71 4.62 -27.85
N LEU A 382 -1.74 3.76 -27.54
CA LEU A 382 -0.32 4.06 -27.71
C LEU A 382 0.07 4.31 -29.17
N GLU A 383 -0.46 3.52 -30.11
CA GLU A 383 -0.22 3.73 -31.54
C GLU A 383 -0.67 5.13 -31.98
N LYS A 384 -1.90 5.52 -31.60
CA LYS A 384 -2.47 6.83 -31.92
C LYS A 384 -1.68 7.99 -31.28
N LEU A 385 -1.33 7.87 -30.00
CA LEU A 385 -0.54 8.88 -29.28
C LEU A 385 0.85 9.03 -29.91
N ASN A 386 1.50 7.93 -30.26
CA ASN A 386 2.82 7.93 -30.89
C ASN A 386 2.80 8.55 -32.28
N GLN A 387 1.81 8.25 -33.12
CA GLN A 387 1.66 8.88 -34.44
C GLN A 387 1.52 10.40 -34.33
N ARG A 388 0.75 10.87 -33.33
CA ARG A 388 0.58 12.31 -33.06
C ARG A 388 1.88 12.95 -32.58
N LEU A 389 2.57 12.32 -31.63
CA LEU A 389 3.85 12.80 -31.10
C LEU A 389 4.90 12.90 -32.20
N ASP A 390 5.05 11.87 -33.02
CA ASP A 390 6.03 11.87 -34.13
C ASP A 390 5.77 13.03 -35.09
N GLN A 391 4.52 13.22 -35.54
CA GLN A 391 4.16 14.32 -36.43
C GLN A 391 4.45 15.69 -35.78
N TYR A 392 4.04 15.88 -34.52
CA TYR A 392 4.25 17.14 -33.81
C TYR A 392 5.73 17.45 -33.60
N ILE A 393 6.55 16.44 -33.30
CA ILE A 393 8.00 16.55 -33.12
C ILE A 393 8.66 16.96 -34.44
N GLU A 394 8.34 16.31 -35.56
CA GLU A 394 8.92 16.67 -36.86
C GLU A 394 8.58 18.11 -37.26
N ASP A 395 7.32 18.52 -37.08
CA ASP A 395 6.89 19.88 -37.41
C ASP A 395 7.56 20.92 -36.48
N SER A 396 7.69 20.63 -35.19
CA SER A 396 8.35 21.53 -34.24
C SER A 396 9.87 21.61 -34.46
N LEU A 397 10.51 20.51 -34.87
CA LEU A 397 11.93 20.50 -35.26
C LEU A 397 12.19 21.35 -36.51
N HIS A 398 11.24 21.39 -37.44
CA HIS A 398 11.32 22.28 -38.60
C HIS A 398 11.33 23.74 -38.16
N VAL A 399 10.36 24.16 -37.33
CA VAL A 399 10.30 25.54 -36.81
C VAL A 399 11.53 25.89 -35.99
N ALA A 400 12.04 24.98 -35.14
CA ALA A 400 13.24 25.21 -34.35
C ALA A 400 14.48 25.48 -35.22
N ARG A 401 14.56 24.89 -36.42
CA ARG A 401 15.69 25.05 -37.35
C ARG A 401 15.54 26.27 -38.27
N THR A 402 14.34 26.53 -38.77
CA THR A 402 14.13 27.56 -39.82
C THR A 402 13.61 28.87 -39.26
N GLY A 403 13.00 28.86 -38.06
CA GLY A 403 12.20 29.97 -37.54
C GLY A 403 10.92 30.24 -38.33
N GLU A 404 10.63 29.44 -39.36
CA GLU A 404 9.43 29.62 -40.18
C GLU A 404 8.23 28.99 -39.48
N GLY A 405 7.23 29.80 -39.14
CA GLY A 405 5.95 29.31 -38.62
C GLY A 405 5.83 29.27 -37.09
N GLY A 406 6.76 29.86 -36.33
CA GLY A 406 6.66 30.04 -34.88
C GLY A 406 7.97 30.57 -34.25
N ASP A 407 8.01 30.70 -32.93
CA ASP A 407 9.23 31.08 -32.19
C ASP A 407 10.11 29.84 -31.92
N PRO A 408 11.39 29.81 -32.36
CA PRO A 408 12.31 28.70 -32.10
C PRO A 408 12.49 28.33 -30.62
N GLN A 409 12.47 29.31 -29.71
CA GLN A 409 12.60 29.04 -28.27
C GLN A 409 11.34 28.36 -27.72
N VAL A 410 10.16 28.79 -28.19
CA VAL A 410 8.89 28.14 -27.84
C VAL A 410 8.84 26.72 -28.44
N ALA A 411 9.29 26.55 -29.69
CA ALA A 411 9.43 25.24 -30.33
C ALA A 411 10.30 24.29 -29.50
N ARG A 412 11.44 24.78 -28.97
CA ARG A 412 12.31 24.01 -28.07
C ARG A 412 11.59 23.59 -26.79
N ALA A 413 10.81 24.48 -26.17
CA ALA A 413 10.06 24.15 -24.95
C ALA A 413 9.03 23.03 -25.20
N TYR A 414 8.30 23.09 -26.32
CA TYR A 414 7.38 22.03 -26.71
C TYR A 414 8.09 20.71 -27.09
N LEU A 415 9.27 20.77 -27.70
CA LEU A 415 10.07 19.58 -28.01
C LEU A 415 10.54 18.84 -26.74
N GLU A 416 10.90 19.57 -25.68
CA GLU A 416 11.23 18.95 -24.39
C GLU A 416 10.01 18.25 -23.76
N ILE A 417 8.84 18.88 -23.83
CA ILE A 417 7.57 18.30 -23.36
C ILE A 417 7.22 17.05 -24.18
N ALA A 418 7.31 17.12 -25.51
CA ALA A 418 7.04 15.99 -26.38
C ALA A 418 8.03 14.83 -26.13
N ALA A 419 9.30 15.12 -25.84
CA ALA A 419 10.27 14.12 -25.42
C ALA A 419 9.87 13.45 -24.10
N ALA A 420 9.43 14.24 -23.09
CA ALA A 420 8.93 13.68 -21.83
C ALA A 420 7.71 12.77 -22.05
N TYR A 421 6.80 13.12 -22.98
CA TYR A 421 5.67 12.25 -23.34
C TYR A 421 6.10 10.96 -24.06
N ILE A 422 7.12 11.03 -24.93
CA ILE A 422 7.70 9.85 -25.57
C ILE A 422 8.29 8.88 -24.54
N ALA A 423 8.84 9.37 -23.43
CA ALA A 423 9.35 8.50 -22.37
C ALA A 423 8.24 7.60 -21.79
N HIS A 424 7.03 8.13 -21.60
CA HIS A 424 5.87 7.37 -21.13
C HIS A 424 5.30 6.41 -22.19
N THR A 425 5.23 6.82 -23.47
CA THR A 425 4.56 6.03 -24.52
C THR A 425 5.46 4.99 -25.17
N ARG A 426 6.79 5.18 -25.13
CA ARG A 426 7.80 4.29 -25.69
C ARG A 426 8.82 3.91 -24.62
N ASP A 427 9.82 4.77 -24.43
CA ASP A 427 10.98 4.56 -23.55
C ASP A 427 11.86 5.82 -23.49
N GLU A 428 12.67 5.91 -22.43
CA GLU A 428 13.57 7.05 -22.18
C GLU A 428 14.64 7.23 -23.27
N LYS A 429 15.10 6.14 -23.90
CA LYS A 429 16.15 6.21 -24.93
C LYS A 429 15.60 6.90 -26.19
N THR A 430 14.36 6.64 -26.56
CA THR A 430 13.69 7.34 -27.67
C THR A 430 13.47 8.82 -27.32
N ALA A 431 13.13 9.13 -26.07
CA ALA A 431 13.00 10.52 -25.61
C ALA A 431 14.33 11.29 -25.72
N GLU A 432 15.45 10.69 -25.30
CA GLU A 432 16.77 11.30 -25.44
C GLU A 432 17.14 11.62 -26.90
N ILE A 433 16.74 10.78 -27.86
CA ILE A 433 16.97 11.05 -29.29
C ILE A 433 16.26 12.34 -29.70
N VAL A 434 15.01 12.53 -29.26
CA VAL A 434 14.24 13.77 -29.53
C VAL A 434 14.94 14.98 -28.93
N ARG A 435 15.38 14.90 -27.67
CA ARG A 435 16.13 16.00 -27.01
C ARG A 435 17.42 16.35 -27.76
N ARG A 436 18.18 15.35 -28.20
CA ARG A 436 19.41 15.58 -29.00
C ARG A 436 19.11 16.23 -30.35
N ARG A 437 18.04 15.80 -31.03
CA ARG A 437 17.58 16.42 -32.29
C ARG A 437 17.15 17.87 -32.09
N ALA A 438 16.49 18.19 -30.99
CA ALA A 438 16.09 19.56 -30.64
C ALA A 438 17.30 20.47 -30.43
N VAL A 439 18.33 19.99 -29.71
CA VAL A 439 19.59 20.73 -29.52
C VAL A 439 20.29 20.98 -30.86
N ALA A 440 20.36 19.97 -31.73
CA ALA A 440 20.97 20.11 -33.04
C ALA A 440 20.20 21.08 -33.95
N ALA A 441 18.87 21.11 -33.88
CA ALA A 441 18.04 22.03 -34.66
C ALA A 441 18.26 23.50 -34.25
N MET A 442 18.50 23.79 -32.97
CA MET A 442 18.76 25.14 -32.46
C MET A 442 20.18 25.66 -32.74
N ALA A 443 21.10 24.77 -33.11
CA ALA A 443 22.50 25.10 -33.40
C ALA A 443 22.78 25.29 -34.89
N ALA A 444 21.83 24.90 -35.75
CA ALA A 444 21.84 25.08 -37.20
C ALA A 444 21.15 26.39 -37.56
#